data_AF-A0A9E1GP19-F1
#
_entry.id   AF-A0A9E1GP19-F1
#
_cell.length_a   1.000
_cell.length_b   1.000
_cell.length_c   1.000
_cell.angle_alpha   90.00
_cell.angle_beta   90.00
_cell.angle_gamma   90.00
#
_symmetry.space_group_name_H-M   'P 1'
#
loop_
_entity.id
_entity.type
_entity.pdbx_description
1 polymer ?
#
loop_
_entity_poly.entity_id
_entity_poly.type
_entity_poly.pdbx_seq_one_letter_code
_entity_poly.pdbx_strand_id
1 'polypeptide(L)'
;MSDYIMDLRKIVAHRPLLQVGASVIVEDEKGRILLQKRSDNHCWGYAGGSVELDETAEDEVSNIDIVYICRNYTGTLRKQENEVEELKFFALNEIPKKISPPIQKPLNQWIELQKRSSNKIISNDLTGGSKWE
;
A
#
# COMPACT_ATOMS: atom_id res chain seq x y z
N MET A 1 -20.56 -4.04 8.34
CA MET A 1 -19.70 -4.81 7.42
C MET A 1 -19.62 -6.23 7.98
N SER A 2 -19.26 -7.21 7.16
CA SER A 2 -19.42 -8.63 7.47
C SER A 2 -18.47 -9.08 8.58
N ASP A 3 -18.98 -9.60 9.71
CA ASP A 3 -18.20 -10.21 10.79
C ASP A 3 -17.60 -11.57 10.38
N TYR A 4 -17.17 -11.74 9.12
CA TYR A 4 -16.83 -13.03 8.52
C TYR A 4 -15.70 -13.74 9.27
N ILE A 5 -14.64 -13.00 9.60
CA ILE A 5 -13.51 -13.54 10.35
C ILE A 5 -13.93 -13.88 11.78
N MET A 6 -14.71 -13.02 12.43
CA MET A 6 -15.22 -13.26 13.78
C MET A 6 -16.18 -14.46 13.85
N ASP A 7 -16.99 -14.66 12.82
CA ASP A 7 -17.83 -15.85 12.69
C ASP A 7 -17.01 -17.12 12.42
N LEU A 8 -15.95 -17.04 11.61
CA LEU A 8 -15.02 -18.14 11.42
C LEU A 8 -14.31 -18.51 12.72
N ARG A 9 -13.90 -17.53 13.53
CA ARG A 9 -13.23 -17.75 14.83
C ARG A 9 -14.09 -18.55 15.80
N LYS A 10 -15.41 -18.36 15.79
CA LYS A 10 -16.35 -19.18 16.58
C LYS A 10 -16.31 -20.67 16.21
N ILE A 11 -15.91 -21.02 14.99
CA ILE A 11 -15.88 -22.40 14.47
C ILE A 11 -14.47 -22.99 14.58
N VAL A 12 -13.46 -22.24 14.15
CA VAL A 12 -12.09 -22.75 14.01
C VAL A 12 -11.22 -22.51 15.24
N ALA A 13 -11.66 -21.65 16.17
CA ALA A 13 -10.90 -21.14 17.30
C ALA A 13 -9.55 -20.55 16.85
N HIS A 14 -8.47 -20.90 17.54
CA HIS A 14 -7.12 -20.39 17.31
C HIS A 14 -6.38 -21.05 16.14
N ARG A 15 -7.07 -21.86 15.31
CA ARG A 15 -6.40 -22.46 14.15
C ARG A 15 -5.96 -21.37 13.17
N PRO A 16 -4.81 -21.54 12.49
CA PRO A 16 -4.36 -20.57 11.51
C PRO A 16 -5.39 -20.33 10.42
N LEU A 17 -5.67 -19.06 10.14
CA LEU A 17 -6.52 -18.64 9.04
C LEU A 17 -5.67 -17.93 7.97
N LEU A 18 -5.87 -18.32 6.71
CA LEU A 18 -5.29 -17.62 5.57
C LEU A 18 -6.26 -16.54 5.13
N GLN A 19 -5.84 -15.29 5.28
CA GLN A 19 -6.60 -14.14 4.83
C GLN A 19 -5.89 -13.51 3.64
N VAL A 20 -6.61 -13.47 2.51
CA VAL A 20 -6.08 -12.91 1.27
C VAL A 20 -6.66 -11.52 1.07
N GLY A 21 -5.79 -10.53 1.07
CA GLY A 21 -6.09 -9.14 0.74
C GLY A 21 -5.62 -8.79 -0.66
N ALA A 22 -6.25 -7.79 -1.23
CA ALA A 22 -5.78 -7.15 -2.46
C ALA A 22 -5.73 -5.64 -2.24
N SER A 23 -4.65 -5.04 -2.70
CA SER A 23 -4.39 -3.62 -2.48
C SER A 23 -3.76 -2.96 -3.70
N VAL A 24 -3.84 -1.64 -3.75
CA VAL A 24 -3.39 -0.85 -4.90
C VAL A 24 -2.65 0.40 -4.45
N ILE A 25 -1.44 0.55 -4.98
CA ILE A 25 -0.70 1.82 -4.97
C ILE A 25 -1.10 2.59 -6.22
N VAL A 26 -1.82 3.69 -6.03
CA VAL A 26 -2.17 4.61 -7.12
C VAL A 26 -1.06 5.65 -7.23
N GLU A 27 -0.44 5.74 -8.39
CA GLU A 27 0.62 6.68 -8.73
C GLU A 27 0.06 7.74 -9.70
N ASP A 28 0.27 9.02 -9.41
CA ASP A 28 -0.08 10.10 -10.34
C ASP A 28 1.04 10.39 -11.35
N GLU A 29 0.76 11.25 -12.32
CA GLU A 29 1.71 11.66 -13.36
C GLU A 29 3.00 12.32 -12.82
N LYS A 30 3.00 12.75 -11.55
CA LYS A 30 4.16 13.35 -10.87
C LYS A 30 4.96 12.32 -10.06
N GLY A 31 4.63 11.03 -10.17
CA GLY A 31 5.26 9.96 -9.41
C GLY A 31 4.91 9.98 -7.91
N ARG A 32 3.83 10.67 -7.53
CA ARG A 32 3.34 10.71 -6.15
C ARG A 32 2.33 9.59 -5.93
N ILE A 33 2.28 9.06 -4.71
CA ILE A 33 1.33 7.99 -4.37
C ILE A 33 0.16 8.49 -3.56
N LEU A 34 -1.02 7.95 -3.85
CA LEU A 34 -2.21 8.19 -3.05
C LEU A 34 -2.17 7.35 -1.77
N LEU A 35 -2.25 8.02 -0.62
CA LEU A 35 -2.46 7.38 0.67
C LEU A 35 -3.76 7.88 1.29
N GLN A 36 -4.36 7.03 2.11
CA GLN A 36 -5.51 7.30 2.93
C GLN A 36 -5.12 7.25 4.40
N LYS A 37 -5.59 8.23 5.18
CA LYS A 37 -5.46 8.25 6.63
C LYS A 37 -6.72 7.66 7.24
N ARG A 38 -6.58 6.54 7.95
CA ARG A 38 -7.72 5.83 8.53
C ARG A 38 -8.23 6.54 9.78
N SER A 39 -9.55 6.50 10.00
CA SER A 39 -10.20 7.13 11.15
C SER A 39 -10.02 6.39 12.48
N ASP A 40 -9.67 5.11 12.44
CA ASP A 40 -9.61 4.21 13.59
C ASP A 40 -8.27 4.29 14.36
N ASN A 41 -7.15 4.28 13.63
CA ASN A 41 -5.80 4.22 14.18
C ASN A 41 -4.95 5.43 13.77
N HIS A 42 -5.49 6.30 12.91
CA HIS A 42 -4.85 7.50 12.37
C HIS A 42 -3.53 7.21 11.64
N CYS A 43 -3.35 6.00 11.12
CA CYS A 43 -2.22 5.61 10.29
C CYS A 43 -2.55 5.83 8.81
N TRP A 44 -1.50 6.10 8.04
CA TRP A 44 -1.57 6.19 6.59
C TRP A 44 -1.35 4.81 5.95
N GLY A 45 -2.05 4.56 4.85
CA GLY A 45 -1.90 3.36 4.03
C GLY A 45 -2.35 3.61 2.60
N TYR A 46 -1.90 2.80 1.65
CA TYR A 46 -2.50 2.78 0.32
C TYR A 46 -3.88 2.11 0.39
N ALA A 47 -4.71 2.33 -0.63
CA ALA A 47 -6.02 1.70 -0.70
C ALA A 47 -5.86 0.18 -0.77
N GLY A 48 -6.53 -0.56 0.09
CA GLY A 48 -6.43 -2.01 0.15
C GLY A 48 -7.56 -2.63 0.94
N GLY A 49 -7.94 -3.84 0.54
CA GLY A 49 -8.96 -4.62 1.19
C GLY A 49 -8.35 -5.70 2.10
N SER A 50 -8.84 -5.68 3.35
CA SER A 50 -8.83 -6.72 4.39
C SER A 50 -7.66 -6.78 5.39
N VAL A 51 -7.93 -6.33 6.63
CA VAL A 51 -7.82 -7.08 7.91
C VAL A 51 -8.98 -6.60 8.81
N GLU A 52 -9.77 -7.52 9.38
CA GLU A 52 -10.87 -7.19 10.32
C GLU A 52 -10.26 -6.68 11.64
N LEU A 53 -10.84 -5.60 12.18
CA LEU A 53 -10.14 -4.65 13.05
C LEU A 53 -10.08 -4.99 14.55
N ASP A 54 -10.27 -6.25 14.90
CA ASP A 54 -10.55 -6.68 16.27
C ASP A 54 -9.88 -8.02 16.64
N GLU A 55 -8.96 -8.52 15.82
CA GLU A 55 -8.13 -9.66 16.19
C GLU A 55 -6.90 -9.22 16.99
N THR A 56 -6.87 -9.57 18.29
CA THR A 56 -5.60 -9.67 19.00
C THR A 56 -4.71 -10.68 18.27
N ALA A 57 -3.46 -10.31 18.00
CA ALA A 57 -2.44 -11.14 17.33
C ALA A 57 -2.09 -12.46 18.06
N GLU A 58 -2.89 -12.84 19.04
CA GLU A 58 -2.84 -14.08 19.80
C GLU A 58 -3.43 -15.26 18.97
N ASP A 59 -4.26 -14.95 17.96
CA ASP A 59 -4.84 -15.92 17.03
C ASP A 59 -4.20 -15.79 15.64
N GLU A 60 -3.28 -16.68 15.30
CA GLU A 60 -2.44 -16.60 14.09
C GLU A 60 -3.26 -16.44 12.78
N VAL A 61 -3.42 -15.20 12.27
CA VAL A 61 -3.81 -14.96 10.87
C VAL A 61 -2.57 -14.73 10.03
N SER A 62 -2.43 -15.52 8.97
CA SER A 62 -1.44 -15.28 7.93
C SER A 62 -2.06 -14.42 6.83
N ASN A 63 -1.72 -13.12 6.84
CA ASN A 63 -2.16 -12.18 5.80
C ASN A 63 -1.29 -12.30 4.55
N ILE A 64 -1.93 -12.63 3.43
CA ILE A 64 -1.33 -12.59 2.09
C ILE A 64 -1.92 -11.39 1.36
N ASP A 65 -1.12 -10.35 1.13
CA ASP A 65 -1.55 -9.16 0.40
C ASP A 65 -0.91 -9.12 -1.00
N ILE A 66 -1.75 -9.03 -2.03
CA ILE A 66 -1.30 -8.79 -3.40
C ILE A 66 -1.43 -7.30 -3.70
N VAL A 67 -0.29 -6.63 -3.83
CA VAL A 67 -0.21 -5.19 -4.08
C VAL A 67 -0.02 -4.90 -5.56
N TYR A 68 -1.00 -4.23 -6.17
CA TYR A 68 -0.95 -3.76 -7.56
C TYR A 68 -0.46 -2.31 -7.65
N ILE A 69 0.14 -1.93 -8.78
CA ILE A 69 0.46 -0.54 -9.09
C ILE A 69 -0.48 -0.06 -10.20
N CYS A 70 -1.25 0.98 -9.90
CA CYS A 70 -2.13 1.64 -10.86
C CYS A 70 -1.56 3.00 -11.25
N ARG A 71 -1.32 3.19 -12.55
CA ARG A 71 -0.82 4.46 -13.12
C ARG A 71 -1.80 5.13 -14.08
N ASN A 72 -2.95 4.49 -14.33
CA ASN A 72 -3.96 5.00 -15.23
C ASN A 72 -5.33 4.88 -14.54
N TYR A 73 -5.87 6.02 -14.15
CA TYR A 73 -7.16 6.12 -13.47
C TYR A 73 -7.90 7.37 -13.96
N THR A 74 -9.22 7.38 -13.80
CA THR A 74 -10.07 8.52 -14.16
C THR A 74 -11.05 8.79 -13.02
N GLY A 75 -11.69 9.96 -13.04
CA GLY A 75 -12.69 10.36 -12.05
C GLY A 75 -12.14 11.28 -10.96
N THR A 76 -12.91 11.44 -9.89
CA THR A 76 -12.58 12.31 -8.75
C THR A 76 -12.38 11.49 -7.49
N LEU A 77 -11.34 11.83 -6.72
CA LEU A 77 -11.07 11.18 -5.45
C LEU A 77 -12.19 11.49 -4.46
N ARG A 78 -12.71 10.44 -3.82
CA ARG A 78 -13.71 10.52 -2.76
C ARG A 78 -13.30 9.62 -1.62
N LYS A 79 -13.28 10.18 -0.41
CA LYS A 79 -13.01 9.40 0.80
C LYS A 79 -14.27 8.64 1.21
N GLN A 80 -14.08 7.51 1.87
CA GLN A 80 -15.17 6.83 2.55
C GLN A 80 -15.35 7.48 3.92
N GLU A 81 -16.44 8.23 4.11
CA GLU A 81 -16.62 9.14 5.26
C GLU A 81 -16.39 8.50 6.63
N ASN A 82 -16.78 7.23 6.81
CA ASN A 82 -16.69 6.52 8.09
C ASN A 82 -15.37 5.77 8.30
N GLU A 83 -14.52 5.66 7.28
CA GLU A 83 -13.27 4.88 7.35
C GLU A 83 -12.02 5.74 7.14
N VAL A 84 -12.16 6.83 6.39
CA VAL A 84 -11.03 7.65 5.94
C VAL A 84 -11.24 9.11 6.33
N GLU A 85 -10.26 9.63 7.08
CA GLU A 85 -10.19 11.03 7.46
C GLU A 85 -9.73 11.89 6.29
N GLU A 86 -8.69 11.42 5.59
CA GLU A 86 -7.96 12.22 4.61
C GLU A 86 -7.46 11.33 3.45
N LEU A 87 -7.55 11.86 2.23
CA LEU A 87 -6.92 11.32 1.03
C LEU A 87 -5.91 12.32 0.50
N LYS A 88 -4.67 11.88 0.27
CA LYS A 88 -3.61 12.78 -0.18
C LYS A 88 -2.56 12.06 -1.02
N PHE A 89 -2.06 12.77 -2.03
CA PHE A 89 -0.88 12.37 -2.79
C PHE A 89 0.41 12.82 -2.09
N PHE A 90 1.36 11.91 -1.96
CA PHE A 90 2.66 12.16 -1.35
C PHE A 90 3.79 11.88 -2.33
N ALA A 91 4.74 12.80 -2.43
CA ALA A 91 6.00 12.55 -3.10
C ALA A 91 6.86 11.54 -2.31
N LEU A 92 7.82 10.92 -2.99
CA LEU A 92 8.70 9.90 -2.40
C LEU A 92 9.42 10.37 -1.14
N ASN A 93 9.78 11.64 -1.07
CA ASN A 93 10.46 12.30 0.06
C ASN A 93 9.52 12.88 1.11
N GLU A 94 8.20 12.82 0.89
CA GLU A 94 7.16 13.39 1.76
C GLU A 94 6.28 12.32 2.42
N ILE A 95 6.60 11.03 2.23
CA ILE A 95 5.88 9.92 2.84
C ILE A 95 5.81 10.11 4.37
N PRO A 96 4.61 10.07 4.98
CA PRO A 96 4.45 10.32 6.41
C PRO A 96 5.10 9.21 7.24
N LYS A 97 5.55 9.54 8.45
CA LYS A 97 6.16 8.55 9.36
C LYS A 97 5.15 7.53 9.92
N LYS A 98 3.90 7.94 10.12
CA LYS A 98 2.86 7.12 10.74
C LYS A 98 2.16 6.26 9.67
N ILE A 99 2.87 5.22 9.20
CA ILE A 99 2.38 4.23 8.25
C ILE A 99 1.86 3.00 8.99
N SER A 100 0.73 2.46 8.53
CA SER A 100 0.17 1.21 9.06
C SER A 100 1.22 0.08 9.00
N PRO A 101 1.50 -0.66 10.10
CA PRO A 101 2.59 -1.64 10.15
C PRO A 101 2.61 -2.67 9.00
N PRO A 102 1.48 -3.26 8.58
CA PRO A 102 1.46 -4.23 7.46
C PRO A 102 1.93 -3.64 6.12
N ILE A 103 1.74 -2.33 5.93
CA ILE A 103 2.01 -1.62 4.68
C ILE A 103 3.48 -1.19 4.58
N GLN A 104 4.20 -1.10 5.70
CA GLN A 104 5.57 -0.55 5.72
C GLN A 104 6.52 -1.33 4.80
N LYS A 105 6.48 -2.66 4.83
CA LYS A 105 7.39 -3.49 4.04
C LYS A 105 7.10 -3.40 2.53
N PRO A 106 5.86 -3.59 2.05
CA PRO A 106 5.54 -3.38 0.63
C PRO A 106 5.83 -1.95 0.15
N LEU A 107 5.52 -0.95 0.96
CA LEU A 107 5.79 0.45 0.62
C LEU A 107 7.29 0.71 0.44
N ASN A 108 8.13 0.21 1.35
CA ASN A 108 9.58 0.34 1.23
C ASN A 108 10.13 -0.39 0.00
N GLN A 109 9.58 -1.55 -0.35
CA GLN A 109 9.95 -2.25 -1.59
C GLN A 109 9.60 -1.41 -2.83
N TRP A 110 8.42 -0.80 -2.85
CA TRP A 110 8.04 0.13 -3.91
C TRP A 110 8.99 1.33 -3.97
N ILE A 111 9.33 1.96 -2.85
CA ILE A 111 10.29 3.08 -2.77
C ILE A 111 11.64 2.70 -3.41
N GLU A 112 12.16 1.52 -3.09
CA GLU A 112 13.43 1.04 -3.65
C GLU A 112 13.34 0.75 -5.15
N LEU A 113 12.20 0.23 -5.63
CA LEU A 113 11.97 0.05 -7.07
C LEU A 113 11.97 1.40 -7.82
N GLN A 114 11.37 2.44 -7.25
CA GLN A 114 11.37 3.78 -7.86
C GLN A 114 12.78 4.35 -7.97
N LYS A 115 13.60 4.24 -6.92
CA LYS A 115 15.00 4.71 -6.94
C LYS A 115 15.84 4.00 -8.01
N ARG A 116 15.62 2.70 -8.20
CA ARG A 116 16.32 1.91 -9.24
C ARG A 116 15.93 2.36 -10.65
N SER A 117 14.65 2.63 -10.88
CA SER A 117 14.17 3.15 -12.18
C SER A 117 14.78 4.52 -12.50
N SER A 118 14.85 5.44 -11.53
CA SER A 118 15.49 6.75 -11.71
C SER A 118 16.99 6.64 -12.02
N ASN A 119 17.72 5.76 -11.32
CA ASN A 119 19.16 5.57 -11.57
C ASN A 119 19.46 4.95 -12.94
N LYS A 120 18.56 4.12 -13.47
CA LYS A 120 18.73 3.47 -14.78
C LYS A 120 18.58 4.46 -15.94
N ILE A 121 17.77 5.51 -15.76
CA ILE A 121 17.64 6.61 -16.72
C ILE A 121 18.96 7.39 -16.78
N ILE A 122 19.51 7.78 -15.62
CA ILE A 122 20.77 8.55 -15.54
C ILE A 122 21.96 7.76 -16.14
N SER A 123 22.01 6.43 -15.97
CA SER A 123 23.11 5.62 -16.52
C SER A 123 23.06 5.48 -18.05
N ASN A 124 21.88 5.50 -18.66
CA ASN A 124 21.78 5.40 -20.13
C ASN A 124 22.18 6.71 -20.83
N ASP A 125 22.01 7.84 -20.16
CA ASP A 125 22.33 9.17 -20.72
C ASP A 125 23.84 9.47 -20.69
N LEU A 126 24.63 8.71 -19.93
CA LEU A 126 26.09 8.86 -19.81
C LEU A 126 26.91 8.00 -20.78
N THR A 127 26.26 7.21 -21.66
CA THR A 127 26.95 6.38 -22.68
C THR A 127 26.83 6.93 -24.11
N GLY A 128 26.16 8.08 -24.30
CA GLY A 128 25.97 8.72 -25.60
C GLY A 128 27.12 9.62 -26.09
N GLY A 129 28.37 9.30 -25.72
CA GLY A 129 29.53 10.12 -26.09
C GLY A 129 30.78 9.31 -26.39
N SER A 130 31.26 9.47 -27.62
CA SER A 130 32.61 9.15 -28.13
C SER A 130 32.85 7.79 -28.82
N LYS A 131 32.92 7.92 -30.15
CA LYS A 131 33.91 7.33 -31.08
C LYS A 131 33.80 5.85 -31.43
N TRP A 132 33.60 5.57 -32.72
CA TRP A 132 34.63 4.91 -33.52
C TRP A 132 34.72 5.56 -34.91
N GLU A 133 35.96 5.79 -35.32
CA GLU A 133 36.44 6.12 -36.67
C GLU A 133 36.17 4.99 -37.67
#